data_AF-A0A834ALQ6-F1
#
_entry.id   AF-A0A834ALQ6-F1
#
_cell.length_a   1.000
_cell.length_b   1.000
_cell.length_c   1.000
_cell.angle_alpha   90.00
_cell.angle_beta   90.00
_cell.angle_gamma   90.00
#
_symmetry.space_group_name_H-M   'P 1'
#
loop_
_entity.id
_entity.type
_entity.pdbx_description
1 polymer ?
#
loop_
_entity_poly.entity_id
_entity_poly.type
_entity_poly.pdbx_seq_one_letter_code
_entity_poly.pdbx_strand_id
1 'polypeptide(L)'
;MAALDKMSIMPVLCLLKCLLFLSMQDVADIRKQFPLLEGDIKFPKFFKEEQFFSSVFRISSPGLQLWTHYDVMDNFLIQVKGKKRVVLFSPRDAQYLYLSGTKSEVLNIDNPDLAKYPLFSKARSFMVP
;
A
#
# COMPACT_ATOMS: atom_id res chain seq x y z
N MET A 1 -2.20 -28.09 -2.16
CA MET A 1 -3.18 -27.45 -1.25
C MET A 1 -2.49 -27.06 0.07
N ALA A 2 -1.38 -26.31 0.00
CA ALA A 2 -0.52 -26.02 1.17
C ALA A 2 0.18 -24.64 1.10
N ALA A 3 -0.34 -23.73 0.28
CA ALA A 3 0.18 -22.36 0.14
C ALA A 3 -0.84 -21.27 0.55
N LEU A 4 -2.00 -21.69 1.08
CA LEU A 4 -3.11 -20.79 1.45
C LEU A 4 -3.17 -20.48 2.97
N ASP A 5 -2.37 -21.16 3.80
CA ASP A 5 -2.36 -20.99 5.26
C ASP A 5 -1.41 -19.89 5.79
N LYS A 6 -0.86 -19.04 4.91
CA LYS A 6 -0.02 -17.90 5.32
C LYS A 6 -0.42 -16.59 4.68
N MET A 7 -1.69 -16.44 4.30
CA MET A 7 -2.21 -15.13 3.92
C MET A 7 -2.59 -14.36 5.19
N SER A 8 -1.58 -14.05 6.01
CA SER A 8 -1.72 -13.01 7.02
C SER A 8 -2.01 -11.74 6.24
N ILE A 9 -3.21 -11.22 6.44
CA ILE A 9 -3.56 -9.83 6.19
C ILE A 9 -2.36 -8.97 6.61
N MET A 10 -1.67 -8.37 5.64
CA MET A 10 -0.55 -7.47 5.89
C MET A 10 -0.95 -6.10 5.35
N PRO A 11 -0.79 -5.01 6.12
CA PRO A 11 -1.16 -3.68 5.67
C PRO A 11 -0.29 -3.30 4.48
N VAL A 12 -0.91 -3.19 3.31
CA VAL A 12 -0.22 -2.88 2.06
C VAL A 12 -0.03 -1.37 1.94
N LEU A 13 1.22 -0.98 1.75
CA LEU A 13 1.70 0.38 1.54
C LEU A 13 1.58 0.83 0.08
N CYS A 14 0.89 1.93 -0.22
CA CYS A 14 1.28 2.89 -1.28
C CYS A 14 0.27 4.04 -1.45
N LEU A 15 0.71 5.29 -1.57
CA LEU A 15 -0.16 6.40 -2.04
C LEU A 15 0.62 7.38 -2.93
N LEU A 16 0.34 7.37 -4.24
CA LEU A 16 0.28 8.61 -5.01
C LEU A 16 -1.19 8.80 -5.38
N LYS A 17 -1.79 9.88 -4.87
CA LYS A 17 -3.12 10.35 -5.25
C LYS A 17 -2.98 10.91 -6.66
N CYS A 18 -3.72 10.36 -7.63
CA CYS A 18 -3.90 11.06 -8.90
C CYS A 18 -4.65 12.34 -8.56
N LEU A 19 -4.00 13.50 -8.71
CA LEU A 19 -4.58 14.84 -8.53
C LEU A 19 -5.59 15.11 -9.65
N LEU A 20 -6.75 14.46 -9.59
CA LEU A 20 -7.92 14.82 -10.38
C LEU A 20 -9.13 14.75 -9.44
N PHE A 21 -9.49 15.93 -8.92
CA PHE A 21 -10.81 16.31 -8.39
C PHE A 21 -11.60 15.19 -7.69
N LEU A 22 -11.19 14.84 -6.48
CA LEU A 22 -12.13 14.29 -5.49
C LEU A 22 -12.44 15.39 -4.49
N SER A 23 -13.73 15.70 -4.32
CA SER A 23 -14.18 16.44 -3.14
C SER A 23 -13.75 15.62 -1.91
N MET A 24 -13.35 16.29 -0.83
CA MET A 24 -12.86 15.62 0.39
C MET A 24 -13.96 14.83 1.14
N GLN A 25 -15.19 14.77 0.60
CA GLN A 25 -16.34 14.19 1.28
C GLN A 25 -16.64 12.73 0.87
N ASP A 26 -16.19 12.28 -0.31
CA ASP A 26 -16.51 10.94 -0.81
C ASP A 26 -15.28 10.01 -0.89
N VAL A 27 -15.51 8.74 -0.58
CA VAL A 27 -14.52 7.68 -0.73
C VAL A 27 -14.30 7.37 -2.21
N ALA A 28 -13.04 7.17 -2.61
CA ALA A 28 -12.70 6.85 -3.99
C ALA A 28 -13.31 5.51 -4.43
N ASP A 29 -13.97 5.53 -5.59
CA ASP A 29 -14.52 4.33 -6.23
C ASP A 29 -14.37 4.44 -7.74
N ILE A 30 -13.51 3.59 -8.32
CA ILE A 30 -13.24 3.51 -9.75
C ILE A 30 -14.50 3.27 -10.57
N ARG A 31 -15.50 2.56 -10.04
CA ARG A 31 -16.76 2.29 -10.73
C ARG A 31 -17.58 3.57 -10.94
N LYS A 32 -17.53 4.46 -9.95
CA LYS A 32 -18.23 5.76 -9.98
C LYS A 32 -17.44 6.80 -10.78
N GLN A 33 -16.13 6.85 -10.58
CA GLN A 33 -15.27 7.91 -11.10
C GLN A 33 -14.77 7.64 -12.52
N PHE A 34 -14.62 6.37 -12.89
CA PHE A 34 -14.10 5.92 -14.18
C PHE A 34 -14.97 4.77 -14.74
N PRO A 35 -16.28 5.00 -14.97
CA PRO A 35 -17.21 3.94 -15.39
C PRO A 35 -16.79 3.25 -16.70
N LEU A 36 -16.08 3.97 -17.58
CA LEU A 36 -15.55 3.40 -18.82
C LEU A 36 -14.48 2.31 -18.59
N LEU A 37 -13.85 2.27 -17.40
CA LEU A 37 -12.82 1.29 -17.04
C LEU A 37 -13.36 0.15 -16.14
N GLU A 38 -14.61 0.22 -15.70
CA GLU A 38 -15.19 -0.75 -14.77
C GLU A 38 -15.13 -2.18 -15.33
N GLY A 39 -15.41 -2.35 -16.62
CA GLY A 39 -15.38 -3.66 -17.29
C GLY A 39 -13.98 -4.26 -17.45
N ASP A 40 -12.94 -3.44 -17.39
CA ASP A 40 -11.55 -3.85 -17.63
C ASP A 40 -10.87 -4.38 -16.36
N ILE A 41 -11.39 -4.04 -15.18
CA ILE A 41 -10.80 -4.38 -13.89
C ILE A 41 -11.75 -5.29 -13.12
N LYS A 42 -11.36 -6.56 -12.96
CA LYS A 42 -12.09 -7.53 -12.13
C LYS A 42 -11.51 -7.56 -10.73
N PHE A 43 -12.29 -7.15 -9.73
CA PHE A 43 -11.87 -7.28 -8.33
C PHE A 43 -11.78 -8.76 -7.92
N PRO A 44 -10.76 -9.13 -7.15
CA PRO A 44 -10.61 -10.50 -6.67
C PRO A 44 -11.71 -10.82 -5.65
N LYS A 45 -12.32 -12.01 -5.75
CA LYS A 45 -13.41 -12.46 -4.87
C LYS A 45 -12.91 -13.00 -3.52
N PHE A 46 -12.03 -12.26 -2.87
CA PHE A 46 -11.48 -12.60 -1.55
C PHE A 46 -12.18 -11.88 -0.39
N PHE A 47 -13.15 -11.01 -0.69
CA PHE A 47 -13.95 -10.28 0.29
C PHE A 47 -15.42 -10.27 -0.16
N LYS A 48 -16.34 -10.06 0.77
CA LYS A 48 -17.76 -9.87 0.46
C LYS A 48 -18.01 -8.43 0.01
N GLU A 49 -18.98 -8.19 -0.85
CA GLU A 49 -19.25 -6.87 -1.41
C GLU A 49 -19.58 -5.84 -0.32
N GLU A 50 -20.23 -6.26 0.77
CA GLU A 50 -20.56 -5.38 1.90
C GLU A 50 -19.33 -4.92 2.71
N GLN A 51 -18.19 -5.60 2.52
CA GLN A 51 -16.90 -5.24 3.11
C GLN A 51 -16.08 -4.31 2.20
N PHE A 52 -16.57 -4.01 0.99
CA PHE A 52 -15.90 -3.08 0.10
C PHE A 52 -15.93 -1.66 0.69
N PHE A 53 -14.74 -1.08 0.89
CA PHE A 53 -14.60 0.28 1.38
C PHE A 53 -14.31 1.27 0.25
N SER A 54 -13.24 1.04 -0.51
CA SER A 54 -12.75 1.99 -1.52
C SER A 54 -11.98 1.29 -2.63
N SER A 55 -11.96 1.88 -3.83
CA SER A 55 -11.05 1.50 -4.90
C SER A 55 -10.29 2.71 -5.43
N VAL A 56 -8.96 2.69 -5.29
CA VAL A 56 -8.09 3.82 -5.61
C VAL A 56 -7.28 3.55 -6.87
N PHE A 57 -7.42 4.41 -7.88
CA PHE A 57 -6.61 4.35 -9.08
C PHE A 57 -5.28 5.09 -8.89
N ARG A 58 -4.15 4.43 -9.19
CA ARG A 58 -2.80 4.96 -8.94
C ARG A 58 -1.94 4.91 -10.19
N ILE A 59 -1.43 6.07 -10.60
CA ILE A 59 -0.44 6.23 -11.67
C ILE A 59 0.77 6.93 -11.06
N SER A 60 1.98 6.47 -11.35
CA SER A 60 3.22 7.07 -10.86
C SER A 60 4.30 7.06 -11.92
N SER A 61 5.14 8.08 -11.93
CA SER A 61 6.35 8.13 -12.77
C SER A 61 7.37 7.05 -12.35
N PRO A 62 8.18 6.52 -13.29
CA PRO A 62 9.28 5.61 -12.96
C PRO A 62 10.25 6.23 -11.95
N GLY A 63 10.76 5.42 -11.02
CA GLY A 63 11.71 5.87 -9.99
C GLY A 63 11.08 6.62 -8.80
N LEU A 64 9.77 6.88 -8.82
CA LEU A 64 9.09 7.50 -7.69
C LEU A 64 9.09 6.55 -6.48
N GLN A 65 9.62 7.03 -5.35
CA GLN A 65 9.56 6.35 -4.07
C GLN A 65 8.55 7.03 -3.15
N LEU A 66 7.68 6.23 -2.55
CA LEU A 66 6.68 6.69 -1.60
C LEU A 66 7.13 6.34 -0.18
N TRP A 67 6.75 7.18 0.78
CA TRP A 67 7.09 6.98 2.19
C TRP A 67 6.36 5.78 2.75
N THR A 68 7.02 5.04 3.64
CA THR A 68 6.40 3.96 4.41
C THR A 68 5.31 4.52 5.31
N HIS A 69 4.17 3.84 5.32
CA HIS A 69 2.95 4.10 6.06
C HIS A 69 2.13 2.82 6.20
N TYR A 70 1.06 2.86 6.97
CA TYR A 70 0.08 1.78 7.00
C TYR A 70 -1.33 2.35 6.86
N ASP A 71 -2.20 1.54 6.27
CA ASP A 71 -3.64 1.79 6.26
C ASP A 71 -4.31 0.93 7.32
N VAL A 72 -5.48 1.37 7.80
CA VAL A 72 -6.28 0.62 8.78
C VAL A 72 -7.02 -0.53 8.11
N MET A 73 -7.43 -0.34 6.84
CA MET A 73 -8.19 -1.33 6.08
C MET A 73 -7.28 -2.31 5.36
N ASP A 74 -7.79 -3.52 5.15
CA ASP A 74 -7.17 -4.52 4.29
C ASP A 74 -7.13 -4.03 2.85
N ASN A 75 -6.03 -4.30 2.15
CA ASN A 75 -5.79 -3.76 0.82
C ASN A 75 -5.37 -4.85 -0.17
N PHE A 76 -5.93 -4.78 -1.38
CA PHE A 76 -5.45 -5.49 -2.55
C PHE A 76 -4.76 -4.51 -3.50
N LEU A 77 -3.47 -4.71 -3.75
CA LEU A 77 -2.75 -3.94 -4.77
C LEU A 77 -2.73 -4.73 -6.08
N ILE A 78 -3.41 -4.21 -7.10
CA ILE A 78 -3.50 -4.82 -8.43
C ILE A 78 -2.59 -4.04 -9.38
N GLN A 79 -1.46 -4.64 -9.78
CA GLN A 79 -0.55 -4.02 -10.75
C GLN A 79 -1.00 -4.35 -12.18
N VAL A 80 -1.62 -3.38 -12.86
CA VAL A 80 -2.14 -3.57 -14.22
C VAL A 80 -1.06 -3.40 -15.29
N LYS A 81 -0.19 -2.38 -15.17
CA LYS A 81 0.85 -2.07 -16.16
C LYS A 81 2.13 -1.57 -15.51
N GLY A 82 3.29 -2.01 -16.02
CA GLY A 82 4.61 -1.65 -15.47
C GLY A 82 5.04 -2.56 -14.31
N LYS A 83 6.15 -2.20 -13.66
CA LYS A 83 6.70 -2.92 -12.51
C LYS A 83 6.71 -2.03 -11.28
N LYS A 84 6.46 -2.61 -10.12
CA LYS A 84 6.44 -1.88 -8.86
C LYS A 84 7.05 -2.74 -7.76
N ARG A 85 8.21 -2.32 -7.27
CA ARG A 85 8.83 -2.92 -6.09
C ARG A 85 8.04 -2.49 -4.85
N VAL A 86 7.64 -3.47 -4.04
CA VAL A 86 6.96 -3.23 -2.75
C VAL A 86 7.79 -3.86 -1.64
N VAL A 87 8.02 -3.10 -0.58
CA VAL A 87 8.66 -3.58 0.64
C VAL A 87 7.66 -3.44 1.79
N LEU A 88 7.41 -4.54 2.48
CA LEU A 88 6.46 -4.64 3.58
C LEU A 88 7.21 -4.90 4.89
N PHE A 89 6.65 -4.38 5.98
CA PHE A 89 7.12 -4.64 7.33
C PHE A 89 5.98 -5.21 8.16
N SER A 90 6.31 -6.11 9.10
CA SER A 90 5.32 -6.65 10.01
C SER A 90 4.78 -5.54 10.93
N PRO A 91 3.47 -5.53 11.26
CA PRO A 91 2.95 -4.63 12.30
C PRO A 91 3.69 -4.78 13.64
N ARG A 92 4.27 -5.96 13.93
CA ARG A 92 5.08 -6.20 15.14
C ARG A 92 6.39 -5.41 15.17
N ASP A 93 6.86 -4.97 14.00
CA ASP A 93 8.09 -4.19 13.86
C ASP A 93 7.82 -2.67 13.91
N ALA A 94 6.59 -2.23 14.17
CA ALA A 94 6.22 -0.81 14.22
C ALA A 94 7.15 0.05 15.10
N GLN A 95 7.61 -0.50 16.23
CA GLN A 95 8.56 0.14 17.13
C GLN A 95 9.94 0.44 16.51
N TYR A 96 10.30 -0.23 15.40
CA TYR A 96 11.55 -0.03 14.67
C TYR A 96 11.39 0.92 13.48
N LEU A 97 10.16 1.30 13.14
CA LEU A 97 9.85 2.07 11.92
C LEU A 97 9.75 3.58 12.15
N TYR A 98 9.93 4.08 13.38
CA TYR A 98 9.88 5.52 13.70
C TYR A 98 8.62 6.19 13.13
N LEU A 99 7.46 5.70 13.58
CA LEU A 99 6.16 6.16 13.09
C LEU A 99 5.76 7.49 13.72
N SER A 100 5.38 8.45 12.86
CA SER A 100 4.68 9.68 13.22
C SER A 100 3.27 9.60 12.63
N GLY A 101 2.30 9.29 13.49
CA GLY A 101 0.97 8.87 13.05
C GLY A 101 1.03 7.57 12.25
N THR A 102 0.51 7.57 11.03
CA THR A 102 0.53 6.37 10.17
C THR A 102 1.78 6.25 9.29
N LYS A 103 2.69 7.23 9.32
CA LYS A 103 3.83 7.33 8.38
C LYS A 103 5.14 7.10 9.11
N SER A 104 6.08 6.42 8.49
CA SER A 104 7.47 6.30 8.94
C SER A 104 8.26 7.54 8.56
N GLU A 105 9.13 7.97 9.46
CA GLU A 105 10.10 9.03 9.18
C GLU A 105 11.30 8.54 8.36
N VAL A 106 11.49 7.22 8.21
CA VAL A 106 12.60 6.64 7.43
C VAL A 106 12.26 6.69 5.94
N LEU A 107 12.78 7.71 5.25
CA LEU A 107 12.44 7.97 3.85
C LEU A 107 13.14 7.01 2.87
N ASN A 108 14.41 6.72 3.11
CA ASN A 108 15.20 5.80 2.28
C ASN A 108 15.38 4.46 3.01
N ILE A 109 14.54 3.49 2.66
CA ILE A 109 14.58 2.15 3.27
C ILE A 109 15.73 1.28 2.74
N ASP A 110 16.28 1.62 1.57
CA ASP A 110 17.38 0.85 0.96
C ASP A 110 18.74 1.28 1.52
N ASN A 111 18.86 2.54 1.95
CA ASN A 111 20.02 3.08 2.65
C ASN A 111 19.57 4.02 3.79
N PRO A 112 19.11 3.46 4.94
CA PRO A 112 18.59 4.25 6.04
C PRO A 112 19.71 4.97 6.81
N ASP A 113 19.43 6.18 7.28
CA ASP A 113 20.31 6.89 8.22
C ASP A 113 20.22 6.24 9.60
N LEU A 114 21.13 5.30 9.87
CA LEU A 114 21.17 4.57 11.15
C LEU A 114 21.73 5.40 12.31
N ALA A 115 22.37 6.55 12.04
CA ALA A 115 22.73 7.47 13.12
C ALA A 115 21.48 8.14 13.68
N LYS A 116 20.52 8.48 12.80
CA LYS A 116 19.23 9.05 13.19
C LYS A 116 18.19 7.98 13.59
N TYR A 117 18.19 6.84 12.92
CA TYR A 117 17.19 5.76 13.06
C TYR A 117 17.83 4.41 13.42
N PRO A 118 18.58 4.30 14.52
CA PRO A 118 19.39 3.11 14.84
C PRO A 118 18.58 1.80 14.94
N LEU A 119 17.34 1.86 15.42
CA LEU A 119 16.49 0.68 15.59
C LEU A 119 15.97 0.11 14.27
N PHE A 120 16.01 0.88 13.17
CA PHE A 120 15.49 0.44 11.88
C PHE A 120 16.22 -0.80 11.34
N SER A 121 17.49 -0.97 11.72
CA SER A 121 18.28 -2.17 11.43
C SER A 121 17.67 -3.48 11.96
N LYS A 122 16.76 -3.40 12.94
CA LYS A 122 16.06 -4.56 13.53
C LYS A 122 14.74 -4.89 12.82
N ALA A 123 14.25 -4.01 11.96
CA ALA A 123 13.00 -4.23 11.23
C ALA A 123 13.18 -5.29 10.14
N ARG A 124 12.31 -6.30 10.12
CA ARG A 124 12.33 -7.33 9.09
C ARG A 124 11.48 -6.90 7.90
N SER A 125 12.14 -6.72 6.77
CA SER A 125 11.49 -6.40 5.51
C SER A 125 11.11 -7.65 4.71
N PHE A 126 10.00 -7.57 3.98
CA PHE A 126 9.55 -8.55 3.00
C PHE A 126 9.40 -7.85 1.66
N MET A 127 10.20 -8.24 0.67
CA MET A 127 10.19 -7.64 -0.66
C MET A 127 9.35 -8.47 -1.62
N VAL A 128 8.49 -7.79 -2.38
CA VAL A 128 7.76 -8.35 -3.51
C VAL A 128 8.23 -7.64 -4.78
N PRO A 129 8.84 -8.36 -5.74
CA PRO A 129 9.34 -7.79 -6.99
C PRO A 129 8.25 -7.43 -7.99
#